data_AF-A0A3A5M552-F1
#
_entry.id   AF-A0A3A5M552-F1
#
_cell.length_a   1.000
_cell.length_b   1.000
_cell.length_c   1.000
_cell.angle_alpha   90.00
_cell.angle_beta   90.00
_cell.angle_gamma   90.00
#
_symmetry.space_group_name_H-M   'P 1'
#
loop_
_entity.id
_entity.type
_entity.pdbx_description
1 polymer ?
#
loop_
_entity_poly.entity_id
_entity_poly.type
_entity_poly.pdbx_seq_one_letter_code
_entity_poly.pdbx_strand_id
1 'polypeptide(L)'
;MEQVDRQYEFHRLARSWPRYRWWRPLLTALLGIAFYLVLTILLLLVGAVAALATSADVEQYLAAAEAIDLSDPVIFALTLVSLILMIPALGLAALILGPRPIGLLSSVAGRIRWRWLATCFLVAIAVFLASFLLSALIGFFFPGDAVASPTQQDTSLLVIMLALSIFAVPFQAAAEEYVFRGFLMQAIGSWLRHPAFAILLPVPLFVVAHGYDPLGQTSVAVFAIFAGWISWRTGGLEAAIAVHAINNMTIFVLGAFGLADVNSTEGSVGDLIGSVLAMAVTAGVIVRLAKRRGIARTRSVTIIEEPAHAMAAPDGRPMPPAHQPWIQSGHAPGGQRPAQMPAHGTWDQTQYDTARYDAAHVPPTLEDRPAALGAGVAPPVPPTRPTWPDSSGRPAPGRASTPTQPPTPTSTPTPTATSTPTPTPTPTPPADADADAARATSERDYSADRHPSGPAHPPGPGYPSGTPHPAGPGYPGTGPSVADKDRGHADTVHGAS
;
A
#
# COMPACT_ATOMS: atom_id res chain seq x y z
N MET A 1 -41.94 8.93 5.38
CA MET A 1 -40.48 8.74 5.30
C MET A 1 -40.26 7.78 4.16
N GLU A 2 -39.70 8.23 3.04
CA GLU A 2 -39.35 7.36 1.92
C GLU A 2 -37.96 6.78 2.20
N GLN A 3 -37.86 5.45 2.18
CA GLN A 3 -36.60 4.76 2.46
C GLN A 3 -35.83 4.65 1.14
N VAL A 4 -34.86 5.54 0.92
CA VAL A 4 -34.02 5.51 -0.28
C VAL A 4 -32.71 4.78 0.03
N ASP A 5 -32.57 3.57 -0.51
CA ASP A 5 -31.32 2.81 -0.42
C ASP A 5 -30.29 3.36 -1.41
N ARG A 6 -29.23 4.00 -0.90
CA ARG A 6 -28.13 4.50 -1.73
C ARG A 6 -27.01 3.48 -1.80
N GLN A 7 -26.59 3.13 -3.02
CA GLN A 7 -25.44 2.27 -3.26
C GLN A 7 -24.16 3.08 -3.47
N TYR A 8 -23.09 2.68 -2.77
CA TYR A 8 -21.77 3.26 -2.88
C TYR A 8 -20.77 2.22 -3.41
N GLU A 9 -20.13 2.52 -4.53
CA GLU A 9 -18.95 1.78 -4.99
C GLU A 9 -17.75 2.01 -4.05
N PHE A 10 -16.72 1.18 -4.16
CA PHE A 10 -15.56 1.18 -3.26
C PHE A 10 -14.90 2.56 -3.12
N HIS A 11 -14.62 3.26 -4.22
CA HIS A 11 -14.02 4.60 -4.20
C HIS A 11 -14.94 5.67 -3.58
N ARG A 12 -16.22 5.36 -3.38
CA ARG A 12 -17.25 6.29 -2.87
C ARG A 12 -17.58 6.03 -1.41
N LEU A 13 -16.97 5.04 -0.76
CA LEU A 13 -17.34 4.61 0.60
C LEU A 13 -17.25 5.72 1.65
N ALA A 14 -16.33 6.68 1.51
CA ALA A 14 -16.28 7.84 2.40
C ALA A 14 -17.61 8.63 2.45
N ARG A 15 -18.37 8.65 1.34
CA ARG A 15 -19.68 9.33 1.24
C ARG A 15 -20.83 8.52 1.85
N SER A 16 -20.60 7.25 2.18
CA SER A 16 -21.58 6.40 2.88
C SER A 16 -21.70 6.77 4.38
N TRP A 17 -20.78 7.58 4.89
CA TRP A 17 -20.75 7.98 6.30
C TRP A 17 -21.57 9.26 6.55
N PRO A 18 -22.53 9.27 7.51
CA PRO A 18 -23.39 10.42 7.76
C PRO A 18 -22.65 11.70 8.17
N ARG A 19 -21.47 11.57 8.80
CA ARG A 19 -20.66 12.70 9.26
C ARG A 19 -19.60 13.14 8.25
N TYR A 20 -19.69 12.72 6.99
CA TYR A 20 -18.73 13.11 5.96
C TYR A 20 -18.62 14.64 5.84
N ARG A 21 -17.38 15.14 5.73
CA ARG A 21 -17.04 16.53 5.41
C ARG A 21 -15.87 16.51 4.44
N TRP A 22 -15.84 17.44 3.48
CA TRP A 22 -14.86 17.44 2.40
C TRP A 22 -13.40 17.57 2.87
N TRP A 23 -13.17 18.24 4.02
CA TRP A 23 -11.82 18.42 4.59
C TRP A 23 -11.36 17.24 5.44
N ARG A 24 -12.25 16.33 5.85
CA ARG A 24 -11.89 15.20 6.72
C ARG A 24 -10.84 14.27 6.11
N PRO A 25 -10.94 13.88 4.81
CA PRO A 25 -9.88 13.08 4.20
C PRO A 25 -8.52 13.79 4.23
N LEU A 26 -8.45 15.11 4.03
CA LEU A 26 -7.17 15.84 4.12
C LEU A 26 -6.58 15.78 5.53
N LEU A 27 -7.39 15.98 6.55
CA LEU A 27 -6.92 15.90 7.94
C LEU A 27 -6.58 14.47 8.37
N THR A 28 -7.30 13.46 7.85
CA THR A 28 -6.90 12.04 8.02
C THR A 28 -5.55 11.77 7.36
N ALA A 29 -5.29 12.32 6.17
CA ALA A 29 -3.99 12.17 5.50
C ALA A 29 -2.87 12.81 6.33
N LEU A 30 -3.05 14.06 6.77
CA LEU A 30 -2.08 14.78 7.59
C LEU A 30 -1.76 14.03 8.90
N LEU A 31 -2.80 13.53 9.58
CA LEU A 31 -2.64 12.77 10.81
C LEU A 31 -1.97 11.41 10.56
N GLY A 32 -2.29 10.74 9.44
CA GLY A 32 -1.63 9.51 9.01
C GLY A 32 -0.14 9.71 8.75
N ILE A 33 0.23 10.81 8.07
CA ILE A 33 1.63 11.19 7.85
C ILE A 33 2.32 11.48 9.19
N ALA A 34 1.69 12.24 10.09
CA ALA A 34 2.26 12.54 11.39
C ALA A 34 2.52 11.27 12.23
N PHE A 35 1.55 10.34 12.29
CA PHE A 35 1.75 9.07 12.98
C PHE A 35 2.82 8.21 12.30
N TYR A 36 2.86 8.18 10.98
CA TYR A 36 3.89 7.46 10.23
C TYR A 36 5.28 7.99 10.57
N LEU A 37 5.49 9.31 10.52
CA LEU A 37 6.77 9.92 10.87
C LEU A 37 7.19 9.61 12.31
N VAL A 38 6.27 9.69 13.27
CA VAL A 38 6.56 9.33 14.66
C VAL A 38 6.96 7.85 14.79
N LEU A 39 6.21 6.94 14.16
CA LEU A 39 6.51 5.50 14.20
C LEU A 39 7.84 5.17 13.53
N THR A 40 8.16 5.81 12.41
CA THR A 40 9.45 5.66 11.71
C THR A 40 10.61 6.20 12.55
N ILE A 41 10.46 7.36 13.20
CA ILE A 41 11.49 7.89 14.11
C ILE A 41 11.73 6.91 15.28
N LEU A 42 10.67 6.34 15.85
CA LEU A 42 10.79 5.34 16.91
C LEU A 42 11.50 4.07 16.42
N LEU A 43 11.19 3.59 15.20
CA LEU A 43 11.87 2.46 14.58
C LEU A 43 13.38 2.74 14.42
N LEU A 44 13.74 3.91 13.90
CA LEU A 44 15.13 4.32 13.71
C LEU A 44 15.87 4.44 15.05
N LEU A 45 15.22 4.97 16.09
CA LEU A 45 15.79 5.05 17.43
C LEU A 45 16.06 3.66 18.03
N VAL A 46 15.12 2.72 17.86
CA VAL A 46 15.30 1.33 18.29
C VAL A 46 16.46 0.68 17.54
N GLY A 47 16.55 0.90 16.23
CA GLY A 47 17.68 0.42 15.41
C GLY A 47 19.03 0.99 15.88
N ALA A 48 19.10 2.30 16.13
CA ALA A 48 20.31 2.96 16.62
C ALA A 48 20.75 2.43 18.00
N VAL A 49 19.81 2.27 18.94
CA VAL A 49 20.11 1.70 20.27
C VAL A 49 20.59 0.26 20.16
N ALA A 50 19.99 -0.55 19.28
CA ALA A 50 20.40 -1.93 19.06
C ALA A 50 21.83 -2.00 18.48
N ALA A 51 22.16 -1.18 17.49
CA ALA A 51 23.49 -1.11 16.89
C ALA A 51 24.58 -0.71 17.91
N LEU A 52 24.28 0.28 18.75
CA LEU A 52 25.18 0.71 19.83
C LEU A 52 25.36 -0.37 20.91
N ALA A 53 24.32 -1.17 21.18
CA ALA A 53 24.37 -2.23 22.19
C ALA A 53 25.17 -3.47 21.75
N THR A 54 25.27 -3.73 20.45
CA THR A 54 25.95 -4.92 19.89
C THR A 54 27.38 -4.65 19.43
N SER A 55 27.91 -3.43 19.63
CA SER A 55 29.21 -2.99 19.08
C SER A 55 29.35 -3.25 17.58
N ALA A 56 28.22 -3.23 16.87
CA ALA A 56 28.22 -3.51 15.45
C ALA A 56 28.87 -2.35 14.69
N ASP A 57 29.45 -2.63 13.53
CA ASP A 57 30.06 -1.59 12.70
C ASP A 57 28.96 -0.68 12.13
N VAL A 58 28.76 0.46 12.81
CA VAL A 58 27.72 1.43 12.46
C VAL A 58 27.99 2.03 11.08
N GLU A 59 29.26 2.12 10.65
CA GLU A 59 29.63 2.70 9.35
C GLU A 59 29.12 1.81 8.20
N GLN A 60 29.25 0.48 8.33
CA GLN A 60 28.71 -0.47 7.36
C GLN A 60 27.18 -0.34 7.22
N TYR A 61 26.45 -0.21 8.34
CA TYR A 61 25.00 -0.03 8.29
C TYR A 61 24.58 1.32 7.72
N LEU A 62 25.31 2.39 8.03
CA LEU A 62 25.05 3.71 7.47
C LEU A 62 25.24 3.73 5.96
N ALA A 63 26.32 3.12 5.46
CA ALA A 63 26.57 3.00 4.02
C ALA A 63 25.48 2.17 3.32
N ALA A 64 25.09 1.02 3.88
CA ALA A 64 24.03 0.18 3.34
C ALA A 64 22.65 0.87 3.38
N ALA A 65 22.38 1.67 4.42
CA ALA A 65 21.15 2.45 4.54
C ALA A 65 21.10 3.64 3.57
N GLU A 66 22.24 4.31 3.32
CA GLU A 66 22.34 5.38 2.32
C GLU A 66 22.09 4.85 0.91
N ALA A 67 22.58 3.63 0.61
CA ALA A 67 22.34 2.96 -0.66
C ALA A 67 20.99 2.22 -0.75
N ILE A 68 20.27 2.05 0.37
CA ILE A 68 19.07 1.19 0.49
C ILE A 68 19.34 -0.19 -0.12
N ASP A 69 20.42 -0.85 0.30
CA ASP A 69 20.78 -2.18 -0.22
C ASP A 69 19.82 -3.24 0.32
N LEU A 70 18.87 -3.68 -0.49
CA LEU A 70 17.86 -4.69 -0.13
C LEU A 70 18.41 -6.11 -0.12
N SER A 71 19.68 -6.32 -0.49
CA SER A 71 20.36 -7.61 -0.32
C SER A 71 20.88 -7.79 1.10
N ASP A 72 21.06 -6.70 1.85
CA ASP A 72 21.36 -6.74 3.28
C ASP A 72 20.09 -7.04 4.09
N PRO A 73 20.08 -8.09 4.94
CA PRO A 73 18.88 -8.52 5.65
C PRO A 73 18.39 -7.51 6.69
N VAL A 74 19.28 -6.68 7.26
CA VAL A 74 18.92 -5.65 8.24
C VAL A 74 18.27 -4.48 7.52
N ILE A 75 18.85 -4.00 6.43
CA ILE A 75 18.27 -2.92 5.61
C ILE A 75 16.95 -3.37 4.99
N PHE A 76 16.88 -4.60 4.48
CA PHE A 76 15.64 -5.17 3.97
C PHE A 76 14.56 -5.23 5.06
N ALA A 77 14.88 -5.74 6.25
CA ALA A 77 13.94 -5.78 7.37
C ALA A 77 13.48 -4.38 7.81
N LEU A 78 14.39 -3.43 7.96
CA LEU A 78 14.08 -2.04 8.33
C LEU A 78 13.17 -1.39 7.27
N THR A 79 13.45 -1.60 5.99
CA THR A 79 12.65 -1.10 4.87
C THR A 79 11.24 -1.69 4.92
N LEU A 80 11.10 -3.01 5.04
CA LEU A 80 9.80 -3.67 5.13
C LEU A 80 9.00 -3.21 6.36
N VAL A 81 9.62 -3.17 7.54
CA VAL A 81 8.95 -2.73 8.78
C VAL A 81 8.53 -1.27 8.65
N SER A 82 9.36 -0.39 8.09
CA SER A 82 9.01 1.01 7.86
C SER A 82 7.74 1.12 7.00
N LEU A 83 7.62 0.37 5.91
CA LEU A 83 6.43 0.38 5.06
C LEU A 83 5.21 -0.22 5.78
N ILE A 84 5.39 -1.32 6.50
CA ILE A 84 4.32 -1.97 7.28
C ILE A 84 3.71 -1.00 8.31
N LEU A 85 4.50 -0.09 8.90
CA LEU A 85 4.02 0.92 9.85
C LEU A 85 3.01 1.91 9.25
N MET A 86 2.87 1.99 7.92
CA MET A 86 1.79 2.75 7.28
C MET A 86 0.40 2.21 7.66
N ILE A 87 0.25 0.90 7.94
CA ILE A 87 -1.02 0.29 8.37
C ILE A 87 -1.49 0.86 9.71
N PRO A 88 -0.73 0.74 10.84
CA PRO A 88 -1.16 1.31 12.11
C PRO A 88 -1.24 2.84 12.05
N ALA A 89 -0.38 3.54 11.31
CA ALA A 89 -0.45 4.99 11.14
C ALA A 89 -1.78 5.43 10.52
N LEU A 90 -2.14 4.82 9.38
CA LEU A 90 -3.41 5.08 8.71
C LEU A 90 -4.59 4.62 9.59
N GLY A 91 -4.46 3.49 10.27
CA GLY A 91 -5.47 2.96 11.17
C GLY A 91 -5.81 3.94 12.29
N LEU A 92 -4.81 4.47 12.98
CA LEU A 92 -4.98 5.48 14.04
C LEU A 92 -5.63 6.76 13.50
N ALA A 93 -5.18 7.26 12.34
CA ALA A 93 -5.78 8.43 11.71
C ALA A 93 -7.26 8.21 11.33
N ALA A 94 -7.57 7.04 10.76
CA ALA A 94 -8.93 6.66 10.39
C ALA A 94 -9.83 6.41 11.61
N LEU A 95 -9.29 5.95 12.75
CA LEU A 95 -10.04 5.84 13.99
C LEU A 95 -10.49 7.20 14.50
N ILE A 96 -9.67 8.23 14.36
CA ILE A 96 -9.95 9.58 14.86
C ILE A 96 -10.90 10.34 13.91
N LEU A 97 -10.66 10.30 12.60
CA LEU A 97 -11.38 11.13 11.61
C LEU A 97 -12.13 10.37 10.52
N GLY A 98 -11.88 9.08 10.35
CA GLY A 98 -12.38 8.28 9.24
C GLY A 98 -13.79 7.71 9.43
N PRO A 99 -14.37 7.17 8.35
CA PRO A 99 -15.67 6.52 8.38
C PRO A 99 -15.65 5.23 9.23
N ARG A 100 -16.80 4.87 9.79
CA ARG A 100 -16.98 3.62 10.55
C ARG A 100 -17.88 2.64 9.79
N PRO A 101 -17.58 1.33 9.82
CA PRO A 101 -16.43 0.68 10.49
C PRO A 101 -15.09 0.92 9.77
N ILE A 102 -13.97 0.78 10.47
CA ILE A 102 -12.62 1.01 9.89
C ILE A 102 -12.31 0.08 8.72
N GLY A 103 -12.87 -1.13 8.71
CA GLY A 103 -12.69 -2.07 7.60
C GLY A 103 -13.36 -1.63 6.29
N LEU A 104 -14.02 -0.47 6.24
CA LEU A 104 -14.38 0.21 4.99
C LEU A 104 -13.15 0.61 4.17
N LEU A 105 -11.98 0.74 4.79
CA LEU A 105 -10.71 0.87 4.08
C LEU A 105 -10.37 -0.41 3.30
N SER A 106 -10.80 -1.57 3.79
CA SER A 106 -10.48 -2.88 3.22
C SER A 106 -11.45 -3.28 2.10
N SER A 107 -12.76 -3.13 2.31
CA SER A 107 -13.77 -3.52 1.32
C SER A 107 -15.14 -2.89 1.61
N VAL A 108 -16.05 -2.99 0.62
CA VAL A 108 -17.47 -2.60 0.78
C VAL A 108 -18.21 -3.36 1.87
N ALA A 109 -17.72 -4.57 2.23
CA ALA A 109 -18.25 -5.37 3.33
C ALA A 109 -17.81 -4.85 4.72
N GLY A 110 -16.91 -3.85 4.78
CA GLY A 110 -16.40 -3.32 6.04
C GLY A 110 -15.41 -4.25 6.75
N ARG A 111 -14.85 -5.25 6.06
CA ARG A 111 -13.88 -6.23 6.55
C ARG A 111 -13.08 -6.84 5.40
N ILE A 112 -11.94 -7.47 5.69
CA ILE A 112 -11.25 -8.33 4.71
C ILE A 112 -12.07 -9.60 4.48
N ARG A 113 -12.34 -9.92 3.22
CA ARG A 113 -13.01 -11.17 2.83
C ARG A 113 -11.95 -12.28 2.72
N TRP A 114 -11.53 -12.86 3.84
CA TRP A 114 -10.41 -13.83 3.89
C TRP A 114 -10.50 -14.99 2.89
N ARG A 115 -11.68 -15.59 2.70
CA ARG A 115 -11.90 -16.65 1.70
C ARG A 115 -11.66 -16.15 0.27
N TRP A 116 -12.04 -14.90 0.00
CA TRP A 116 -11.82 -14.25 -1.28
C TRP A 116 -10.34 -13.88 -1.47
N LEU A 117 -9.70 -13.30 -0.45
CA LEU A 117 -8.26 -13.03 -0.44
C LEU A 117 -7.44 -14.29 -0.73
N ALA A 118 -7.72 -15.41 -0.06
CA ALA A 118 -7.06 -16.68 -0.32
C ALA A 118 -7.26 -17.16 -1.78
N THR A 119 -8.44 -16.94 -2.35
CA THR A 119 -8.69 -17.26 -3.76
C THR A 119 -7.89 -16.36 -4.70
N CYS A 120 -7.80 -15.06 -4.41
CA CYS A 120 -6.97 -14.14 -5.17
C CYS A 120 -5.49 -14.51 -5.10
N PHE A 121 -5.00 -14.91 -3.92
CA PHE A 121 -3.64 -15.42 -3.74
C PHE A 121 -3.37 -16.68 -4.58
N LEU A 122 -4.28 -17.65 -4.55
CA LEU A 122 -4.14 -18.87 -5.36
C LEU A 122 -4.12 -18.56 -6.87
N VAL A 123 -4.95 -17.60 -7.32
CA VAL A 123 -4.92 -17.16 -8.72
C VAL A 123 -3.61 -16.47 -9.06
N ALA A 124 -3.14 -15.55 -8.21
CA ALA A 124 -1.88 -14.84 -8.41
C ALA A 124 -0.68 -15.83 -8.48
N ILE A 125 -0.61 -16.80 -7.56
CA ILE A 125 0.38 -17.88 -7.58
C ILE A 125 0.29 -18.68 -8.88
N ALA A 126 -0.92 -19.10 -9.29
CA ALA A 126 -1.10 -19.90 -10.49
C ALA A 126 -0.65 -19.17 -11.76
N VAL A 127 -1.00 -17.89 -11.90
CA VAL A 127 -0.56 -17.07 -13.03
C VAL A 127 0.95 -16.85 -12.98
N PHE A 128 1.51 -16.56 -11.81
CA PHE A 128 2.95 -16.41 -11.65
C PHE A 128 3.70 -17.69 -12.05
N LEU A 129 3.29 -18.86 -11.56
CA LEU A 129 3.90 -20.14 -11.93
C LEU A 129 3.78 -20.41 -13.43
N ALA A 130 2.65 -20.07 -14.05
CA ALA A 130 2.49 -20.19 -15.49
C ALA A 130 3.43 -19.25 -16.26
N SER A 131 3.59 -18.01 -15.82
CA SER A 131 4.56 -17.05 -16.39
C SER A 131 5.99 -17.55 -16.23
N PHE A 132 6.36 -18.07 -15.06
CA PHE A 132 7.70 -18.62 -14.81
C PHE A 132 7.98 -19.85 -15.69
N LEU A 133 7.03 -20.78 -15.78
CA LEU A 133 7.16 -21.95 -16.66
C LEU A 133 7.25 -21.56 -18.14
N LEU A 134 6.49 -20.54 -18.56
CA LEU A 134 6.58 -20.01 -19.92
C LEU A 134 7.94 -19.39 -20.19
N SER A 135 8.47 -18.58 -19.27
CA SER A 135 9.82 -18.01 -19.39
C SER A 135 10.89 -19.11 -19.44
N ALA A 136 10.78 -20.14 -18.60
CA ALA A 136 11.69 -21.29 -18.63
C ALA A 136 11.61 -22.08 -19.94
N LEU A 137 10.39 -22.25 -20.49
CA LEU A 137 10.17 -22.93 -21.77
C LEU A 137 10.75 -22.13 -22.94
N ILE A 138 10.56 -20.80 -22.94
CA ILE A 138 11.17 -19.91 -23.92
C ILE A 138 12.69 -20.02 -23.84
N GLY A 139 13.27 -19.94 -22.63
CA GLY A 139 14.72 -20.10 -22.44
C GLY A 139 15.26 -21.47 -22.86
N PHE A 140 14.46 -22.53 -22.74
CA PHE A 140 14.82 -23.87 -23.22
C PHE A 140 14.87 -23.96 -24.75
N PHE A 141 13.92 -23.35 -25.46
CA PHE A 141 13.87 -23.37 -26.93
C PHE A 141 14.71 -22.29 -27.60
N PHE A 142 14.95 -21.19 -26.91
CA PHE A 142 15.75 -20.05 -27.35
C PHE A 142 16.80 -19.75 -26.29
N PRO A 143 17.89 -20.55 -26.24
CA PRO A 143 18.97 -20.31 -25.29
C PRO A 143 19.57 -18.93 -25.59
N GLY A 144 19.35 -17.98 -24.70
CA GLY A 144 20.09 -16.72 -24.68
C GLY A 144 21.41 -16.88 -23.92
N ASP A 145 22.27 -15.86 -24.00
CA ASP A 145 23.47 -15.80 -23.17
C ASP A 145 23.07 -15.61 -21.69
N ALA A 146 23.44 -16.59 -20.86
CA ALA A 146 23.38 -16.64 -19.40
C ALA A 146 21.98 -16.64 -18.74
N VAL A 147 21.50 -17.83 -18.36
CA VAL A 147 20.62 -17.97 -17.19
C VAL A 147 21.47 -17.70 -15.95
N ALA A 148 21.07 -16.74 -15.11
CA ALA A 148 21.73 -16.47 -13.84
C ALA A 148 21.89 -17.79 -13.06
N SER A 149 23.13 -18.18 -12.78
CA SER A 149 23.38 -19.38 -11.99
C SER A 149 23.15 -19.04 -10.52
N PRO A 150 22.45 -19.90 -9.75
CA PRO A 150 22.18 -19.63 -8.35
C PRO A 150 23.51 -19.41 -7.63
N THR A 151 23.64 -18.26 -6.98
CA THR A 151 24.82 -17.95 -6.18
C THR A 151 24.72 -18.70 -4.85
N GLN A 152 25.80 -19.32 -4.39
CA GLN A 152 25.83 -19.96 -3.08
C GLN A 152 25.77 -18.88 -1.99
N GLN A 153 24.59 -18.66 -1.43
CA GLN A 153 24.43 -17.82 -0.25
C GLN A 153 24.70 -18.60 1.03
N ASP A 154 25.13 -17.90 2.08
CA ASP A 154 25.13 -18.44 3.45
C ASP A 154 23.72 -18.95 3.77
N THR A 155 23.61 -20.19 4.26
CA THR A 155 22.32 -20.82 4.56
C THR A 155 21.49 -20.01 5.56
N SER A 156 22.15 -19.35 6.51
CA SER A 156 21.51 -18.50 7.52
C SER A 156 20.92 -17.24 6.87
N LEU A 157 21.67 -16.59 5.98
CA LEU A 157 21.24 -15.43 5.22
C LEU A 157 20.04 -15.78 4.34
N LEU A 158 20.12 -16.89 3.60
CA LEU A 158 19.03 -17.40 2.77
C LEU A 158 17.74 -17.60 3.58
N VAL A 159 17.82 -18.26 4.74
CA VAL A 159 16.65 -18.50 5.60
C VAL A 159 16.04 -17.19 6.09
N ILE A 160 16.86 -16.21 6.49
CA ILE A 160 16.39 -14.89 6.93
C ILE A 160 15.69 -14.15 5.79
N MET A 161 16.32 -14.09 4.60
CA MET A 161 15.75 -13.43 3.43
C MET A 161 14.44 -14.08 2.99
N LEU A 162 14.36 -15.42 2.99
CA LEU A 162 13.12 -16.14 2.70
C LEU A 162 12.05 -15.88 3.75
N ALA A 163 12.40 -15.83 5.04
CA ALA A 163 11.44 -15.52 6.10
C ALA A 163 10.88 -14.10 5.95
N LEU A 164 11.73 -13.10 5.72
CA LEU A 164 11.29 -11.73 5.46
C LEU A 164 10.42 -11.65 4.20
N SER A 165 10.84 -12.32 3.12
CA SER A 165 10.10 -12.37 1.86
C SER A 165 8.71 -12.98 2.03
N ILE A 166 8.60 -14.11 2.72
CA ILE A 166 7.33 -14.85 2.84
C ILE A 166 6.40 -14.23 3.88
N PHE A 167 6.94 -13.72 4.98
CA PHE A 167 6.12 -13.28 6.12
C PHE A 167 5.93 -11.77 6.20
N ALA A 168 6.90 -10.94 5.80
CA ALA A 168 6.80 -9.49 5.94
C ALA A 168 6.34 -8.80 4.65
N VAL A 169 6.79 -9.24 3.47
CA VAL A 169 6.39 -8.63 2.17
C VAL A 169 4.87 -8.60 1.96
N PRO A 170 4.07 -9.62 2.33
CA PRO A 170 2.61 -9.52 2.20
C PRO A 170 2.00 -8.37 3.00
N PHE A 171 2.57 -8.03 4.16
CA PHE A 171 2.12 -6.88 4.95
C PHE A 171 2.62 -5.56 4.38
N GLN A 172 3.83 -5.52 3.81
CA GLN A 172 4.33 -4.35 3.08
C GLN A 172 3.43 -4.03 1.88
N ALA A 173 3.16 -5.03 1.04
CA ALA A 173 2.24 -4.89 -0.08
C ALA A 173 0.85 -4.44 0.39
N ALA A 174 0.32 -5.04 1.47
CA ALA A 174 -0.94 -4.60 2.05
C ALA A 174 -0.92 -3.14 2.51
N ALA A 175 0.17 -2.69 3.12
CA ALA A 175 0.33 -1.32 3.61
C ALA A 175 0.20 -0.28 2.49
N GLU A 176 0.89 -0.52 1.38
CA GLU A 176 0.79 0.32 0.19
C GLU A 176 -0.62 0.29 -0.42
N GLU A 177 -1.22 -0.89 -0.54
CA GLU A 177 -2.59 -1.00 -1.04
C GLU A 177 -3.59 -0.27 -0.13
N TYR A 178 -3.41 -0.31 1.20
CA TYR A 178 -4.23 0.45 2.14
C TYR A 178 -4.10 1.96 1.95
N VAL A 179 -2.89 2.47 1.73
CA VAL A 179 -2.67 3.91 1.54
C VAL A 179 -3.19 4.38 0.19
N PHE A 180 -2.80 3.71 -0.89
CA PHE A 180 -3.11 4.17 -2.25
C PHE A 180 -4.53 3.76 -2.71
N ARG A 181 -4.93 2.50 -2.48
CA ARG A 181 -6.20 1.96 -3.02
C ARG A 181 -7.31 1.97 -1.98
N GLY A 182 -6.96 1.88 -0.69
CA GLY A 182 -7.91 2.01 0.41
C GLY A 182 -8.25 3.47 0.65
N PHE A 183 -7.30 4.22 1.20
CA PHE A 183 -7.51 5.57 1.67
C PHE A 183 -7.52 6.61 0.55
N LEU A 184 -6.44 6.73 -0.22
CA LEU A 184 -6.29 7.82 -1.21
C LEU A 184 -7.34 7.72 -2.33
N MET A 185 -7.61 6.52 -2.85
CA MET A 185 -8.71 6.27 -3.78
C MET A 185 -10.06 6.76 -3.22
N GLN A 186 -10.36 6.44 -1.95
CA GLN A 186 -11.62 6.85 -1.32
C GLN A 186 -11.67 8.35 -1.03
N ALA A 187 -10.54 8.97 -0.66
CA ALA A 187 -10.43 10.41 -0.49
C ALA A 187 -10.75 11.12 -1.81
N ILE A 188 -10.11 10.73 -2.91
CA ILE A 188 -10.34 11.28 -4.24
C ILE A 188 -11.77 11.00 -4.71
N GLY A 189 -12.26 9.77 -4.56
CA GLY A 189 -13.62 9.40 -4.94
C GLY A 189 -14.71 10.09 -4.11
N SER A 190 -14.36 10.64 -2.95
CA SER A 190 -15.25 11.47 -2.14
C SER A 190 -15.43 12.89 -2.69
N TRP A 191 -14.43 13.41 -3.40
CA TRP A 191 -14.45 14.71 -4.08
C TRP A 191 -14.92 14.58 -5.54
N LEU A 192 -14.45 13.55 -6.25
CA LEU A 192 -14.68 13.32 -7.67
C LEU A 192 -15.49 12.04 -7.88
N ARG A 193 -16.61 12.13 -8.60
CA ARG A 193 -17.56 11.01 -8.73
C ARG A 193 -17.07 9.88 -9.64
N HIS A 194 -16.36 10.23 -10.72
CA HIS A 194 -15.96 9.25 -11.74
C HIS A 194 -14.81 8.37 -11.25
N PRO A 195 -14.90 7.03 -11.37
CA PRO A 195 -13.89 6.11 -10.84
C PRO A 195 -12.49 6.30 -11.46
N ALA A 196 -12.41 6.76 -12.71
CA ALA A 196 -11.12 7.01 -13.35
C ALA A 196 -10.25 8.01 -12.57
N PHE A 197 -10.83 9.04 -11.95
CA PHE A 197 -10.04 9.98 -11.13
C PHE A 197 -9.45 9.29 -9.90
N ALA A 198 -10.24 8.46 -9.23
CA ALA A 198 -9.81 7.72 -8.05
C ALA A 198 -8.76 6.64 -8.37
N ILE A 199 -8.71 6.16 -9.62
CA ILE A 199 -7.74 5.17 -10.09
C ILE A 199 -6.47 5.85 -10.61
N LEU A 200 -6.59 6.90 -11.43
CA LEU A 200 -5.46 7.48 -12.19
C LEU A 200 -4.69 8.55 -11.41
N LEU A 201 -5.36 9.38 -10.59
CA LEU A 201 -4.67 10.45 -9.85
C LEU A 201 -3.66 9.94 -8.80
N PRO A 202 -3.86 8.77 -8.15
CA PRO A 202 -2.81 8.18 -7.30
C PRO A 202 -1.58 7.67 -8.05
N VAL A 203 -1.68 7.39 -9.36
CA VAL A 203 -0.61 6.70 -10.11
C VAL A 203 0.71 7.47 -10.11
N PRO A 204 0.76 8.78 -10.41
CA PRO A 204 2.03 9.52 -10.39
C PRO A 204 2.72 9.50 -9.02
N LEU A 205 1.94 9.61 -7.92
CA LEU A 205 2.48 9.54 -6.56
C LEU A 205 3.09 8.17 -6.27
N PHE A 206 2.46 7.10 -6.77
CA PHE A 206 2.97 5.74 -6.64
C PHE A 206 4.25 5.54 -7.46
N VAL A 207 4.24 5.93 -8.73
CA VAL A 207 5.36 5.75 -9.67
C VAL A 207 6.62 6.51 -9.22
N VAL A 208 6.48 7.78 -8.82
CA VAL A 208 7.62 8.60 -8.38
C VAL A 208 8.29 8.01 -7.14
N ALA A 209 7.53 7.35 -6.26
CA ALA A 209 8.08 6.74 -5.04
C ALA A 209 8.96 5.50 -5.31
N HIS A 210 8.95 4.91 -6.53
CA HIS A 210 9.69 3.68 -6.84
C HIS A 210 11.07 3.91 -7.45
N GLY A 211 11.40 5.11 -7.93
CA GLY A 211 12.77 5.45 -8.35
C GLY A 211 13.35 4.70 -9.56
N TYR A 212 12.54 3.95 -10.33
CA TYR A 212 13.00 3.20 -11.50
C TYR A 212 13.31 4.06 -12.73
N ASP A 213 13.95 3.45 -13.73
CA ASP A 213 14.11 4.02 -15.06
C ASP A 213 12.75 4.21 -15.78
N PRO A 214 12.67 4.92 -16.92
CA PRO A 214 11.40 5.16 -17.61
C PRO A 214 10.61 3.88 -17.97
N LEU A 215 11.29 2.78 -18.32
CA LEU A 215 10.60 1.50 -18.61
C LEU A 215 10.08 0.85 -17.33
N GLY A 216 10.89 0.79 -16.27
CA GLY A 216 10.46 0.30 -14.95
C GLY A 216 9.30 1.12 -14.38
N GLN A 217 9.35 2.45 -14.49
CA GLN A 217 8.25 3.35 -14.11
C GLN A 217 6.98 3.08 -14.90
N THR A 218 7.10 2.74 -16.20
CA THR A 218 5.94 2.35 -17.03
C THR A 218 5.32 1.05 -16.51
N SER A 219 6.14 0.06 -16.16
CA SER A 219 5.65 -1.20 -15.55
C SER A 219 4.92 -0.94 -14.24
N VAL A 220 5.52 -0.14 -13.35
CA VAL A 220 4.90 0.28 -12.07
C VAL A 220 3.60 1.06 -12.30
N ALA A 221 3.54 1.91 -13.33
CA ALA A 221 2.32 2.66 -13.67
C ALA A 221 1.19 1.73 -14.13
N VAL A 222 1.49 0.74 -14.99
CA VAL A 222 0.52 -0.27 -15.44
C VAL A 222 0.01 -1.07 -14.25
N PHE A 223 0.92 -1.54 -13.38
CA PHE A 223 0.56 -2.22 -12.15
C PHE A 223 -0.35 -1.35 -11.28
N ALA A 224 -0.01 -0.08 -11.14
CA ALA A 224 -0.76 0.84 -10.31
C ALA A 224 -2.20 1.04 -10.80
N ILE A 225 -2.39 1.12 -12.12
CA ILE A 225 -3.69 1.21 -12.79
C ILE A 225 -4.46 -0.10 -12.61
N PHE A 226 -3.82 -1.25 -12.81
CA PHE A 226 -4.40 -2.57 -12.60
C PHE A 226 -4.91 -2.73 -11.16
N ALA A 227 -4.08 -2.43 -10.16
CA ALA A 227 -4.42 -2.52 -8.75
C ALA A 227 -5.62 -1.61 -8.39
N GLY A 228 -5.59 -0.35 -8.87
CA GLY A 228 -6.71 0.57 -8.68
C GLY A 228 -8.02 0.06 -9.32
N TRP A 229 -7.93 -0.42 -10.56
CA TRP A 229 -9.08 -0.95 -11.28
C TRP A 229 -9.65 -2.22 -10.65
N ILE A 230 -8.82 -3.19 -10.27
CA ILE A 230 -9.29 -4.46 -9.70
C ILE A 230 -9.91 -4.25 -8.33
N SER A 231 -9.39 -3.31 -7.52
CA SER A 231 -9.98 -2.96 -6.22
C SER A 231 -11.36 -2.33 -6.38
N TRP A 232 -11.51 -1.36 -7.29
CA TRP A 232 -12.81 -0.79 -7.63
C TRP A 232 -13.77 -1.85 -8.21
N ARG A 233 -13.26 -2.76 -9.05
CA ARG A 233 -14.07 -3.75 -9.76
C ARG A 233 -14.58 -4.88 -8.86
N THR A 234 -13.84 -5.23 -7.81
CA THR A 234 -14.17 -6.30 -6.84
C THR A 234 -14.68 -5.77 -5.50
N GLY A 235 -14.72 -4.45 -5.32
CA GLY A 235 -15.27 -3.82 -4.11
C GLY A 235 -14.34 -3.90 -2.89
N GLY A 236 -13.03 -4.06 -3.06
CA GLY A 236 -12.09 -4.17 -1.95
C GLY A 236 -10.65 -4.43 -2.37
N LEU A 237 -9.74 -4.40 -1.40
CA LEU A 237 -8.29 -4.48 -1.62
C LEU A 237 -7.78 -5.90 -1.89
N GLU A 238 -8.59 -6.94 -1.67
CA GLU A 238 -8.10 -8.31 -1.56
C GLU A 238 -7.37 -8.81 -2.82
N ALA A 239 -7.88 -8.44 -4.01
CA ALA A 239 -7.24 -8.82 -5.27
C ALA A 239 -5.92 -8.07 -5.51
N ALA A 240 -5.88 -6.77 -5.20
CA ALA A 240 -4.67 -5.96 -5.37
C ALA A 240 -3.57 -6.41 -4.39
N ILE A 241 -3.92 -6.62 -3.12
CA ILE A 241 -2.99 -7.12 -2.09
C ILE A 241 -2.38 -8.46 -2.52
N ALA A 242 -3.20 -9.40 -2.99
CA ALA A 242 -2.71 -10.71 -3.39
C ALA A 242 -1.72 -10.63 -4.57
N VAL A 243 -2.04 -9.85 -5.61
CA VAL A 243 -1.18 -9.72 -6.79
C VAL A 243 0.10 -8.95 -6.45
N HIS A 244 -0.01 -7.87 -5.68
CA HIS A 244 1.13 -7.09 -5.21
C HIS A 244 2.07 -7.97 -4.37
N ALA A 245 1.53 -8.67 -3.36
CA ALA A 245 2.31 -9.53 -2.49
C ALA A 245 3.04 -10.61 -3.28
N ILE A 246 2.35 -11.33 -4.18
CA ILE A 246 3.00 -12.36 -5.00
C ILE A 246 4.07 -11.77 -5.92
N ASN A 247 3.84 -10.61 -6.53
CA ASN A 247 4.83 -9.94 -7.36
C ASN A 247 6.12 -9.64 -6.58
N ASN A 248 6.00 -9.01 -5.42
CA ASN A 248 7.18 -8.63 -4.63
C ASN A 248 7.83 -9.85 -3.96
N MET A 249 7.03 -10.78 -3.43
CA MET A 249 7.54 -12.04 -2.87
C MET A 249 8.39 -12.78 -3.90
N THR A 250 7.94 -12.85 -5.15
CA THR A 250 8.71 -13.47 -6.23
C THR A 250 10.07 -12.82 -6.39
N ILE A 251 10.12 -11.49 -6.52
CA ILE A 251 11.38 -10.75 -6.74
C ILE A 251 12.36 -11.04 -5.60
N PHE A 252 11.90 -10.94 -4.35
CA PHE A 252 12.78 -11.14 -3.19
C PHE A 252 13.14 -12.61 -2.95
N VAL A 253 12.26 -13.57 -3.24
CA VAL A 253 12.59 -15.00 -3.16
C VAL A 253 13.62 -15.37 -4.22
N LEU A 254 13.45 -14.92 -5.47
CA LEU A 254 14.45 -15.13 -6.52
C LEU A 254 15.78 -14.46 -6.16
N GLY A 255 15.72 -13.26 -5.59
CA GLY A 255 16.88 -12.54 -5.06
C GLY A 255 17.63 -13.31 -3.97
N ALA A 256 16.90 -13.92 -3.04
CA ALA A 256 17.49 -14.77 -2.00
C ALA A 256 18.24 -15.98 -2.58
N PHE A 257 17.84 -16.50 -3.74
CA PHE A 257 18.58 -17.54 -4.46
C PHE A 257 19.67 -17.01 -5.40
N GLY A 258 19.87 -15.69 -5.46
CA GLY A 258 20.79 -15.04 -6.40
C GLY A 258 20.36 -15.15 -7.86
N LEU A 259 19.06 -15.35 -8.11
CA LEU A 259 18.47 -15.49 -9.45
C LEU A 259 17.89 -14.17 -9.98
N ALA A 260 17.79 -13.15 -9.12
CA ALA A 260 17.35 -11.81 -9.46
C ALA A 260 18.16 -10.78 -8.67
N ASP A 261 18.45 -9.63 -9.28
CA ASP A 261 18.99 -8.49 -8.55
C ASP A 261 17.82 -7.70 -7.94
N VAL A 262 17.73 -7.70 -6.61
CA VAL A 262 16.67 -7.02 -5.85
C VAL A 262 16.85 -5.51 -5.80
N ASN A 263 18.03 -5.01 -6.14
CA ASN A 263 18.36 -3.59 -6.21
C ASN A 263 18.28 -3.05 -7.64
N SER A 264 18.01 -3.90 -8.63
CA SER A 264 17.92 -3.47 -10.02
C SER A 264 16.79 -2.47 -10.22
N THR A 265 17.14 -1.34 -10.83
CA THR A 265 16.19 -0.29 -11.20
C THR A 265 15.88 -0.24 -12.70
N GLU A 266 16.41 -1.21 -13.45
CA GLU A 266 16.32 -1.26 -14.91
C GLU A 266 15.15 -2.15 -15.35
N GLY A 267 14.23 -1.59 -16.14
CA GLY A 267 13.16 -2.35 -16.77
C GLY A 267 13.53 -2.88 -18.15
N SER A 268 13.08 -4.09 -18.48
CA SER A 268 13.15 -4.63 -19.84
C SER A 268 11.78 -4.60 -20.54
N VAL A 269 11.78 -4.48 -21.88
CA VAL A 269 10.55 -4.55 -22.69
C VAL A 269 9.89 -5.93 -22.56
N GLY A 270 10.68 -6.99 -22.44
CA GLY A 270 10.19 -8.36 -22.24
C GLY A 270 9.41 -8.50 -20.93
N ASP A 271 9.96 -7.98 -19.83
CA ASP A 271 9.31 -7.99 -18.51
C ASP A 271 8.05 -7.13 -18.48
N LEU A 272 8.07 -5.98 -19.17
CA LEU A 272 6.88 -5.15 -19.31
C LEU A 272 5.76 -5.90 -20.06
N ILE A 273 6.07 -6.54 -21.19
CA ILE A 273 5.07 -7.32 -21.95
C ILE A 273 4.56 -8.50 -21.10
N GLY A 274 5.47 -9.24 -20.48
CA GLY A 274 5.13 -10.38 -19.63
C GLY A 274 4.23 -10.00 -18.45
N SER A 275 4.56 -8.91 -17.75
CA SER A 275 3.77 -8.40 -16.62
C SER A 275 2.40 -7.88 -17.05
N VAL A 276 2.30 -7.15 -18.18
CA VAL A 276 1.01 -6.69 -18.75
C VAL A 276 0.11 -7.89 -19.06
N LEU A 277 0.65 -8.92 -19.72
CA LEU A 277 -0.10 -10.13 -20.05
C LEU A 277 -0.56 -10.88 -18.78
N ALA A 278 0.34 -11.06 -17.81
CA ALA A 278 0.03 -11.71 -16.54
C ALA A 278 -1.07 -10.95 -15.78
N MET A 279 -1.01 -9.62 -15.74
CA MET A 279 -2.04 -8.78 -15.12
C MET A 279 -3.38 -8.88 -15.87
N ALA A 280 -3.37 -8.89 -17.21
CA ALA A 280 -4.58 -9.04 -18.01
C ALA A 280 -5.27 -10.40 -17.78
N VAL A 281 -4.49 -11.49 -17.76
CA VAL A 281 -4.99 -12.84 -17.44
C VAL A 281 -5.54 -12.88 -16.01
N THR A 282 -4.79 -12.35 -15.04
CA THR A 282 -5.20 -12.28 -13.64
C THR A 282 -6.50 -11.48 -13.47
N ALA A 283 -6.61 -10.32 -14.10
CA ALA A 283 -7.84 -9.52 -14.14
C ALA A 283 -9.03 -10.33 -14.68
N GLY A 284 -8.85 -10.99 -15.82
CA GLY A 284 -9.90 -11.82 -16.45
C GLY A 284 -10.40 -12.93 -15.53
N VAL A 285 -9.47 -13.68 -14.92
CA VAL A 285 -9.79 -14.78 -14.01
C VAL A 285 -10.46 -14.27 -12.73
N ILE A 286 -9.88 -13.26 -12.06
CA ILE A 286 -10.43 -12.71 -10.81
C ILE A 286 -11.82 -12.12 -11.05
N VAL A 287 -12.03 -11.35 -12.13
CA VAL A 287 -13.35 -10.78 -12.44
C VAL A 287 -14.37 -11.88 -12.75
N ARG A 288 -13.97 -12.94 -13.47
CA ARG A 288 -14.85 -14.08 -13.75
C ARG A 288 -15.26 -14.80 -12.47
N LEU A 289 -14.31 -15.05 -11.56
CA LEU A 289 -14.56 -15.69 -10.27
C LEU A 289 -15.40 -14.81 -9.35
N ALA A 290 -15.13 -13.51 -9.31
CA ALA A 290 -15.89 -12.55 -8.53
C ALA A 290 -17.37 -12.54 -8.93
N LYS A 291 -17.65 -12.57 -10.25
CA LYS A 291 -19.01 -12.71 -10.78
C LYS A 291 -19.64 -14.05 -10.40
N ARG A 292 -18.92 -15.18 -10.56
CA ARG A 292 -19.43 -16.53 -10.23
C ARG A 292 -19.78 -16.67 -8.74
N ARG A 293 -19.00 -16.05 -7.87
CA ARG A 293 -19.15 -16.16 -6.41
C ARG A 293 -19.99 -15.04 -5.79
N GLY A 294 -20.59 -14.17 -6.60
CA GLY A 294 -21.44 -13.08 -6.11
C GLY A 294 -20.70 -12.08 -5.21
N ILE A 295 -19.42 -11.79 -5.49
CA ILE A 295 -18.62 -10.89 -4.68
C ILE A 295 -19.21 -9.48 -4.72
N ALA A 296 -19.60 -8.96 -3.55
CA ALA A 296 -20.20 -7.64 -3.42
C ALA A 296 -19.25 -6.53 -3.93
N ARG A 297 -19.78 -5.66 -4.80
CA ARG A 297 -19.05 -4.53 -5.39
C ARG A 297 -19.47 -3.18 -4.81
N THR A 298 -20.69 -3.10 -4.27
CA THR A 298 -21.27 -1.89 -3.69
C THR A 298 -21.72 -2.14 -2.27
N ARG A 299 -21.78 -1.07 -1.48
CA ARG A 299 -22.39 -1.03 -0.15
C ARG A 299 -23.71 -0.27 -0.23
N SER A 300 -24.80 -0.90 0.20
CA SER A 300 -26.10 -0.23 0.38
C SER A 300 -26.16 0.42 1.76
N VAL A 301 -26.54 1.70 1.81
CA VAL A 301 -26.84 2.41 3.05
C VAL A 301 -28.24 2.98 2.94
N THR A 302 -29.09 2.56 3.86
CA THR A 302 -30.43 3.11 4.03
C THR A 302 -30.32 4.50 4.65
N ILE A 303 -30.84 5.50 3.94
CA ILE A 303 -30.99 6.85 4.47
C ILE A 303 -32.47 7.03 4.79
N ILE A 304 -32.77 7.27 6.07
CA ILE A 304 -34.10 7.72 6.47
C ILE A 304 -34.14 9.21 6.16
N GLU A 305 -34.70 9.57 5.02
CA GLU A 305 -35.03 10.97 4.74
C GLU A 305 -36.25 11.29 5.62
N GLU A 306 -36.01 12.09 6.67
CA GLU A 306 -37.10 12.76 7.38
C GLU A 306 -37.86 13.55 6.32
N PRO A 307 -39.20 13.34 6.16
CA PRO A 307 -39.94 14.04 5.14
C PRO A 307 -39.61 15.50 5.32
N ALA A 308 -39.17 16.16 4.24
CA ALA A 308 -39.08 17.61 4.23
C ALA A 308 -40.45 18.07 4.70
N HIS A 309 -40.55 18.48 5.96
CA HIS A 309 -41.71 19.20 6.41
C HIS A 309 -41.71 20.38 5.45
N ALA A 310 -42.62 20.34 4.48
CA ALA A 310 -43.17 21.55 3.93
C ALA A 310 -43.48 22.34 5.19
N MET A 311 -42.64 23.34 5.48
CA MET A 311 -43.01 24.39 6.40
C MET A 311 -44.20 25.02 5.69
N ALA A 312 -45.37 24.41 5.86
CA ALA A 312 -46.62 25.06 5.60
C ALA A 312 -46.55 26.26 6.53
N ALA A 313 -46.33 27.43 5.95
CA ALA A 313 -46.56 28.67 6.66
C ALA A 313 -47.95 28.54 7.31
N PRO A 314 -48.13 28.96 8.58
CA PRO A 314 -49.42 28.87 9.25
C PRO A 314 -50.58 29.52 8.48
N ASP A 315 -50.26 30.35 7.47
CA ASP A 315 -51.21 31.29 6.86
C ASP A 315 -51.48 31.05 5.36
N GLY A 316 -51.13 29.89 4.78
CA GLY A 316 -51.62 29.48 3.45
C GLY A 316 -51.19 30.36 2.26
N ARG A 317 -50.18 31.23 2.42
CA ARG A 317 -49.66 32.05 1.32
C ARG A 317 -48.52 31.31 0.60
N PRO A 318 -48.54 31.21 -0.75
CA PRO A 318 -47.40 30.66 -1.48
C PRO A 318 -46.19 31.56 -1.29
N MET A 319 -45.09 31.01 -0.76
CA MET A 319 -43.82 31.72 -0.74
C MET A 319 -43.25 31.81 -2.16
N PRO A 320 -42.60 32.93 -2.54
CA PRO A 320 -41.82 32.99 -3.77
C PRO A 320 -40.67 31.98 -3.71
N PRO A 321 -40.13 31.54 -4.86
CA PRO A 321 -39.03 30.57 -4.90
C PRO A 321 -37.86 31.09 -4.05
N ALA A 322 -37.40 30.26 -3.12
CA ALA A 322 -36.23 30.57 -2.32
C ALA A 322 -35.00 30.68 -3.24
N HIS A 323 -34.64 31.91 -3.60
CA HIS A 323 -33.31 32.18 -4.14
C HIS A 323 -32.29 31.80 -3.06
N GLN A 324 -31.40 30.87 -3.41
CA GLN A 324 -30.26 30.51 -2.57
C GLN A 324 -29.45 31.78 -2.25
N PRO A 325 -29.24 32.14 -0.97
CA PRO A 325 -28.32 33.22 -0.66
C PRO A 325 -26.90 32.68 -0.78
N TRP A 326 -26.15 33.35 -1.63
CA TRP A 326 -24.71 33.33 -1.66
C TRP A 326 -24.13 33.65 -0.28
N ILE A 327 -22.97 33.06 -0.02
CA ILE A 327 -22.12 33.25 1.15
C ILE A 327 -21.95 34.74 1.45
N GLN A 328 -22.36 35.19 2.64
CA GLN A 328 -21.88 36.45 3.18
C GLN A 328 -21.54 36.32 4.66
N SER A 329 -20.25 36.48 4.91
CA SER A 329 -19.59 36.55 6.20
C SER A 329 -19.89 37.84 6.94
N GLY A 330 -20.12 37.75 8.25
CA GLY A 330 -19.79 38.79 9.21
C GLY A 330 -20.93 39.33 10.07
N HIS A 331 -20.62 39.47 11.36
CA HIS A 331 -21.26 40.25 12.43
C HIS A 331 -22.29 39.53 13.31
N ALA A 332 -21.82 39.15 14.51
CA ALA A 332 -22.67 39.05 15.70
C ALA A 332 -23.06 40.45 16.19
N PRO A 333 -24.22 40.61 16.85
CA PRO A 333 -24.12 40.70 18.32
C PRO A 333 -25.28 40.04 19.09
N GLY A 334 -24.97 39.63 20.32
CA GLY A 334 -25.84 39.89 21.48
C GLY A 334 -26.92 38.86 21.84
N GLY A 335 -26.58 37.96 22.75
CA GLY A 335 -27.39 37.65 23.94
C GLY A 335 -28.63 36.75 23.80
N GLN A 336 -28.50 35.49 24.23
CA GLN A 336 -29.33 34.84 25.27
C GLN A 336 -28.92 33.34 25.41
N ARG A 337 -28.68 32.89 26.66
CA ARG A 337 -28.52 31.47 27.09
C ARG A 337 -29.83 31.03 27.77
N PRO A 338 -30.03 29.73 28.12
CA PRO A 338 -29.67 28.48 27.45
C PRO A 338 -30.92 27.56 27.29
N ALA A 339 -31.04 26.82 26.18
CA ALA A 339 -32.05 25.76 26.06
C ALA A 339 -31.38 24.38 26.07
N GLN A 340 -31.93 23.52 26.91
CA GLN A 340 -31.52 22.18 27.32
C GLN A 340 -31.03 21.28 26.16
N MET A 341 -29.87 20.66 26.37
CA MET A 341 -29.44 19.49 25.60
C MET A 341 -30.33 18.29 25.95
N PRO A 342 -30.88 17.55 24.96
CA PRO A 342 -31.22 16.16 25.17
C PRO A 342 -29.94 15.34 25.09
N ALA A 343 -29.63 14.65 26.19
CA ALA A 343 -28.74 13.50 26.18
C ALA A 343 -29.32 12.38 25.30
N HIS A 344 -28.47 11.39 24.99
CA HIS A 344 -28.73 10.12 24.30
C HIS A 344 -28.36 10.06 22.81
N GLY A 345 -27.05 10.00 22.56
CA GLY A 345 -26.50 9.15 21.52
C GLY A 345 -26.32 7.73 22.08
N THR A 346 -27.40 6.95 22.18
CA THR A 346 -27.28 5.52 22.45
C THR A 346 -26.80 4.84 21.16
N TRP A 347 -25.57 4.33 21.21
CA TRP A 347 -25.04 3.44 20.19
C TRP A 347 -25.89 2.17 20.14
N ASP A 348 -26.48 1.90 18.98
CA ASP A 348 -27.21 0.66 18.73
C ASP A 348 -26.21 -0.45 18.36
N GLN A 349 -26.01 -1.40 19.27
CA GLN A 349 -25.18 -2.59 19.04
C GLN A 349 -25.76 -3.54 17.99
N THR A 350 -27.05 -3.43 17.65
CA THR A 350 -27.70 -4.32 16.67
C THR A 350 -27.35 -3.99 15.21
N GLN A 351 -26.63 -2.88 14.96
CA GLN A 351 -25.99 -2.62 13.66
C GLN A 351 -24.83 -3.57 13.34
N TYR A 352 -24.42 -4.42 14.28
CA TYR A 352 -23.42 -5.48 14.10
C TYR A 352 -24.06 -6.87 14.08
N ASP A 353 -25.00 -7.09 13.15
CA ASP A 353 -25.35 -8.46 12.78
C ASP A 353 -24.49 -8.91 11.59
N THR A 354 -23.48 -9.74 11.89
CA THR A 354 -22.63 -10.35 10.86
C THR A 354 -23.41 -11.28 9.92
N ALA A 355 -24.54 -11.84 10.36
CA ALA A 355 -25.34 -12.78 9.58
C ALA A 355 -26.05 -12.10 8.39
N ARG A 356 -26.37 -10.80 8.47
CA ARG A 356 -26.93 -10.03 7.35
C ARG A 356 -25.99 -9.91 6.15
N TYR A 357 -24.69 -10.11 6.35
CA TYR A 357 -23.69 -10.03 5.29
C TYR A 357 -23.32 -11.39 4.68
N ASP A 358 -23.80 -12.49 5.28
CA ASP A 358 -23.58 -13.85 4.80
C ASP A 358 -24.79 -14.41 4.02
N ALA A 359 -25.94 -13.74 4.05
CA ALA A 359 -27.12 -14.13 3.30
C ALA A 359 -26.97 -13.81 1.79
N ALA A 360 -26.59 -14.84 1.03
CA ALA A 360 -26.76 -14.88 -0.42
C ALA A 360 -28.20 -14.52 -0.80
N HIS A 361 -28.36 -13.62 -1.76
CA HIS A 361 -29.67 -13.21 -2.27
C HIS A 361 -30.40 -14.40 -2.90
N VAL A 362 -31.58 -14.73 -2.37
CA VAL A 362 -32.62 -15.45 -3.09
C VAL A 362 -33.38 -14.42 -3.93
N PRO A 363 -33.52 -14.59 -5.26
CA PRO A 363 -34.26 -13.64 -6.08
C PRO A 363 -35.77 -13.76 -5.82
N PRO A 364 -36.54 -12.67 -5.84
CA PRO A 364 -38.00 -12.74 -5.73
C PRO A 364 -38.62 -13.24 -7.03
N THR A 365 -39.46 -14.26 -6.94
CA THR A 365 -40.32 -14.73 -8.04
C THR A 365 -41.45 -13.74 -8.28
N LEU A 366 -41.71 -13.46 -9.56
CA LEU A 366 -42.88 -12.75 -10.05
C LEU A 366 -44.12 -13.64 -9.86
N GLU A 367 -45.07 -13.22 -9.03
CA GLU A 367 -46.49 -13.57 -9.20
C GLU A 367 -47.39 -12.67 -8.32
N ASP A 368 -48.11 -11.80 -9.04
CA ASP A 368 -49.50 -11.39 -8.89
C ASP A 368 -50.05 -10.42 -7.82
N ARG A 369 -50.84 -9.49 -8.39
CA ARG A 369 -51.68 -8.45 -7.79
C ARG A 369 -53.04 -9.03 -7.33
N PRO A 370 -53.84 -8.26 -6.55
CA PRO A 370 -54.76 -8.79 -5.54
C PRO A 370 -56.24 -8.86 -5.97
N ALA A 371 -57.01 -9.79 -5.40
CA ALA A 371 -58.47 -9.64 -5.23
C ALA A 371 -59.09 -10.62 -4.20
N ALA A 372 -59.90 -10.04 -3.31
CA ALA A 372 -61.18 -10.52 -2.74
C ALA A 372 -61.30 -11.75 -1.80
N LEU A 373 -61.65 -11.43 -0.54
CA LEU A 373 -62.71 -11.98 0.33
C LEU A 373 -63.18 -13.46 0.19
N GLY A 374 -63.10 -14.22 1.29
CA GLY A 374 -64.01 -15.36 1.54
C GLY A 374 -63.50 -16.45 2.51
N ALA A 375 -64.07 -16.47 3.71
CA ALA A 375 -64.33 -17.61 4.61
C ALA A 375 -63.28 -18.74 4.83
N GLY A 376 -62.69 -18.73 6.05
CA GLY A 376 -62.51 -19.86 6.98
C GLY A 376 -62.08 -21.24 6.49
N VAL A 377 -60.82 -21.61 6.77
CA VAL A 377 -60.36 -22.92 7.30
C VAL A 377 -58.99 -22.68 7.94
N ALA A 378 -58.76 -23.21 9.16
CA ALA A 378 -57.48 -23.11 9.87
C ALA A 378 -56.42 -24.09 9.32
N PRO A 379 -55.12 -23.69 9.18
CA PRO A 379 -54.02 -24.61 8.89
C PRO A 379 -53.23 -25.05 10.15
N PRO A 380 -52.46 -26.16 10.09
CA PRO A 380 -52.03 -26.94 11.24
C PRO A 380 -50.76 -26.43 11.96
N VAL A 381 -50.62 -26.86 13.22
CA VAL A 381 -49.56 -26.55 14.19
C VAL A 381 -48.18 -27.11 13.76
N PRO A 382 -47.08 -26.33 13.85
CA PRO A 382 -45.71 -26.84 13.70
C PRO A 382 -45.14 -27.37 15.03
N PRO A 383 -44.21 -28.36 15.01
CA PRO A 383 -43.68 -28.99 16.21
C PRO A 383 -42.66 -28.12 16.96
N THR A 384 -42.66 -28.26 18.28
CA THR A 384 -41.86 -27.54 19.28
C THR A 384 -40.37 -27.92 19.25
N ARG A 385 -39.50 -26.93 19.50
CA ARG A 385 -38.04 -27.08 19.65
C ARG A 385 -37.68 -27.01 21.14
N PRO A 386 -36.72 -27.82 21.66
CA PRO A 386 -36.40 -27.82 23.10
C PRO A 386 -35.52 -26.64 23.50
N THR A 387 -35.82 -26.04 24.66
CA THR A 387 -35.05 -24.98 25.33
C THR A 387 -34.09 -25.58 26.36
N TRP A 388 -32.83 -25.14 26.37
CA TRP A 388 -31.88 -25.36 27.48
C TRP A 388 -31.75 -24.08 28.31
N PRO A 389 -31.68 -24.17 29.66
CA PRO A 389 -31.68 -22.99 30.53
C PRO A 389 -30.29 -22.38 30.74
N ASP A 390 -30.28 -21.05 30.84
CA ASP A 390 -29.18 -20.17 31.21
C ASP A 390 -28.92 -20.22 32.73
N SER A 391 -27.65 -20.20 33.15
CA SER A 391 -27.29 -20.04 34.58
C SER A 391 -26.06 -19.15 34.72
N SER A 392 -26.31 -17.86 34.91
CA SER A 392 -25.37 -16.89 35.45
C SER A 392 -25.72 -16.62 36.92
N GLY A 393 -24.83 -16.99 37.84
CA GLY A 393 -25.03 -16.81 39.27
C GLY A 393 -23.71 -16.52 39.98
N ARG A 394 -23.46 -15.25 40.28
CA ARG A 394 -22.36 -14.75 41.11
C ARG A 394 -22.70 -14.97 42.60
N PRO A 395 -21.71 -15.23 43.47
CA PRO A 395 -21.79 -14.74 44.85
C PRO A 395 -20.52 -14.00 45.31
N ALA A 396 -20.70 -13.10 46.28
CA ALA A 396 -19.67 -12.34 47.00
C ALA A 396 -19.68 -12.75 48.52
N PRO A 397 -18.83 -12.18 49.41
CA PRO A 397 -17.74 -12.86 50.10
C PRO A 397 -17.98 -13.16 51.60
N GLY A 398 -17.24 -14.11 52.20
CA GLY A 398 -17.31 -14.40 53.63
C GLY A 398 -16.16 -15.23 54.23
N ARG A 399 -15.38 -14.57 55.10
CA ARG A 399 -14.57 -15.00 56.28
C ARG A 399 -13.94 -16.42 56.39
N ALA A 400 -12.60 -16.38 56.45
CA ALA A 400 -11.69 -16.86 57.51
C ALA A 400 -11.64 -18.35 57.94
N SER A 401 -10.50 -19.00 57.63
CA SER A 401 -9.63 -19.70 58.60
C SER A 401 -8.28 -20.12 57.96
N THR A 402 -7.19 -19.77 58.63
CA THR A 402 -5.79 -20.30 58.48
C THR A 402 -5.54 -21.25 59.68
N PRO A 403 -4.40 -21.98 59.86
CA PRO A 403 -3.20 -22.16 59.01
C PRO A 403 -2.63 -23.60 58.96
N THR A 404 -1.77 -23.92 57.98
CA THR A 404 -0.61 -24.81 58.20
C THR A 404 0.53 -24.56 57.20
N GLN A 405 1.73 -24.38 57.73
CA GLN A 405 3.08 -24.42 57.11
C GLN A 405 3.94 -25.33 58.02
N PRO A 406 5.19 -25.70 57.71
CA PRO A 406 5.86 -26.16 56.48
C PRO A 406 6.60 -27.52 56.75
N PRO A 407 7.53 -28.05 55.91
CA PRO A 407 8.93 -27.61 55.95
C PRO A 407 9.73 -27.67 54.61
N THR A 408 10.83 -26.90 54.57
CA THR A 408 12.06 -27.06 53.73
C THR A 408 13.23 -27.33 54.72
N PRO A 409 14.53 -27.52 54.37
CA PRO A 409 15.26 -27.84 53.11
C PRO A 409 16.40 -28.91 53.28
N THR A 410 17.09 -29.31 52.20
CA THR A 410 18.49 -29.84 52.29
C THR A 410 19.37 -29.48 51.06
N SER A 411 20.61 -29.08 51.38
CA SER A 411 21.83 -28.62 50.68
C SER A 411 22.52 -29.57 49.67
N THR A 412 23.03 -29.11 48.50
CA THR A 412 24.44 -28.72 48.11
C THR A 412 25.36 -29.94 47.79
N PRO A 413 26.21 -29.98 46.71
CA PRO A 413 27.40 -29.12 46.56
C PRO A 413 27.83 -28.59 45.17
N THR A 414 28.58 -27.49 45.26
CA THR A 414 29.47 -26.77 44.32
C THR A 414 30.54 -27.64 43.66
N PRO A 415 31.05 -27.24 42.47
CA PRO A 415 32.47 -27.39 42.18
C PRO A 415 33.21 -26.05 41.96
N THR A 416 34.48 -26.13 42.35
CA THR A 416 35.51 -25.14 42.62
C THR A 416 36.04 -24.36 41.40
N ALA A 417 36.59 -23.19 41.70
CA ALA A 417 37.32 -22.28 40.83
C ALA A 417 38.57 -22.89 40.15
N THR A 418 38.84 -22.45 38.91
CA THR A 418 40.17 -22.54 38.28
C THR A 418 40.52 -21.19 37.63
N SER A 419 41.81 -20.88 37.73
CA SER A 419 42.57 -19.65 37.54
C SER A 419 42.43 -18.86 36.22
N THR A 420 42.48 -17.54 36.39
CA THR A 420 42.88 -16.49 35.44
C THR A 420 44.26 -16.76 34.80
N PRO A 421 44.44 -16.48 33.49
CA PRO A 421 45.73 -16.08 32.96
C PRO A 421 45.79 -14.57 32.69
N THR A 422 46.82 -13.94 33.24
CA THR A 422 47.30 -12.57 33.02
C THR A 422 47.67 -12.31 31.54
N PRO A 423 47.48 -11.09 31.01
CA PRO A 423 47.83 -10.73 29.63
C PRO A 423 49.34 -10.66 29.38
N THR A 424 49.79 -11.25 28.26
CA THR A 424 51.14 -11.07 27.70
C THR A 424 51.16 -9.80 26.84
N PRO A 425 52.22 -8.96 26.94
CA PRO A 425 52.25 -7.63 26.34
C PRO A 425 52.48 -7.61 24.82
N THR A 426 51.85 -6.60 24.19
CA THR A 426 52.12 -6.07 22.85
C THR A 426 53.58 -5.67 22.67
N PRO A 427 54.26 -6.04 21.56
CA PRO A 427 55.46 -5.34 21.14
C PRO A 427 55.12 -4.12 20.27
N THR A 428 55.54 -2.94 20.73
CA THR A 428 55.64 -1.69 19.96
C THR A 428 56.69 -1.84 18.84
N PRO A 429 56.48 -1.26 17.64
CA PRO A 429 57.44 -1.35 16.53
C PRO A 429 58.63 -0.40 16.75
N PRO A 430 59.83 -0.72 16.25
CA PRO A 430 60.88 0.27 16.09
C PRO A 430 60.72 1.03 14.76
N ALA A 431 60.95 2.33 14.84
CA ALA A 431 61.13 3.23 13.71
C ALA A 431 62.57 3.11 13.13
N ASP A 432 62.65 3.39 11.83
CA ASP A 432 63.75 3.93 11.03
C ASP A 432 65.14 3.28 11.07
N ALA A 433 65.58 2.78 9.91
CA ALA A 433 66.92 3.06 9.35
C ALA A 433 67.04 2.58 7.89
N ASP A 434 67.37 3.52 7.02
CA ASP A 434 67.80 3.35 5.63
C ASP A 434 69.13 2.59 5.46
N ALA A 435 69.31 2.13 4.22
CA ALA A 435 70.55 2.04 3.44
C ALA A 435 71.36 0.72 3.36
N ASP A 436 71.47 0.28 2.09
CA ASP A 436 72.62 -0.33 1.40
C ASP A 436 73.13 -1.73 1.78
N ALA A 437 72.96 -2.70 0.86
CA ALA A 437 74.00 -3.07 -0.12
C ALA A 437 73.78 -4.46 -0.78
N ALA A 438 73.62 -4.43 -2.11
CA ALA A 438 74.31 -5.22 -3.15
C ALA A 438 74.26 -6.78 -3.25
N ARG A 439 73.79 -7.20 -4.45
CA ARG A 439 74.28 -8.30 -5.36
C ARG A 439 74.07 -9.76 -4.91
N ALA A 440 73.75 -10.74 -5.77
CA ALA A 440 73.49 -10.87 -7.20
C ALA A 440 72.99 -12.31 -7.51
N THR A 441 72.62 -12.56 -8.79
CA THR A 441 72.32 -13.83 -9.50
C THR A 441 70.86 -14.32 -9.45
N SER A 442 70.19 -14.73 -10.54
CA SER A 442 70.50 -14.77 -11.98
C SER A 442 69.22 -15.03 -12.78
N GLU A 443 69.10 -14.32 -13.92
CA GLU A 443 68.61 -14.74 -15.25
C GLU A 443 67.23 -15.42 -15.44
N ARG A 444 66.38 -14.71 -16.21
CA ARG A 444 65.29 -15.24 -17.03
C ARG A 444 65.55 -14.83 -18.48
N ASP A 445 65.72 -15.83 -19.35
CA ASP A 445 65.72 -15.70 -20.80
C ASP A 445 64.27 -15.66 -21.33
N TYR A 446 63.98 -14.73 -22.23
CA TYR A 446 62.95 -14.92 -23.25
C TYR A 446 63.38 -14.23 -24.56
N SER A 447 63.33 -15.01 -25.62
CA SER A 447 63.91 -14.75 -26.93
C SER A 447 63.24 -13.64 -27.73
N ALA A 448 64.06 -13.01 -28.56
CA ALA A 448 63.73 -12.00 -29.54
C ALA A 448 63.22 -12.60 -30.86
N ASP A 449 62.32 -11.88 -31.54
CA ASP A 449 62.21 -11.86 -33.00
C ASP A 449 61.91 -10.43 -33.51
N ARG A 450 62.31 -10.19 -34.76
CA ARG A 450 62.82 -8.92 -35.33
C ARG A 450 61.80 -8.10 -36.17
N HIS A 451 61.85 -6.76 -35.99
CA HIS A 451 61.85 -5.62 -36.96
C HIS A 451 60.69 -5.35 -37.99
N PRO A 452 60.56 -4.12 -38.61
CA PRO A 452 60.46 -2.75 -38.04
C PRO A 452 59.56 -1.74 -38.87
N SER A 453 59.60 -0.44 -38.51
CA SER A 453 59.19 0.83 -39.23
C SER A 453 57.78 1.40 -38.93
N GLY A 454 57.54 2.68 -38.58
CA GLY A 454 58.32 3.93 -38.55
C GLY A 454 57.61 5.04 -37.69
N PRO A 455 58.01 6.32 -37.72
CA PRO A 455 58.30 7.10 -36.50
C PRO A 455 57.26 8.16 -36.06
N ALA A 456 57.35 8.53 -34.79
CA ALA A 456 56.66 9.65 -34.16
C ALA A 456 57.28 11.03 -34.53
N HIS A 457 56.42 12.05 -34.62
CA HIS A 457 56.77 13.48 -34.72
C HIS A 457 55.83 14.34 -33.83
N PRO A 458 56.20 15.59 -33.45
CA PRO A 458 55.99 16.20 -32.13
C PRO A 458 55.14 17.51 -32.18
N PRO A 459 54.98 18.31 -31.09
CA PRO A 459 53.87 19.27 -30.92
C PRO A 459 54.17 20.76 -31.23
N GLY A 460 53.10 21.55 -31.43
CA GLY A 460 52.99 23.03 -31.36
C GLY A 460 52.28 23.69 -32.56
N PRO A 461 51.80 24.97 -32.53
CA PRO A 461 51.82 26.00 -31.45
C PRO A 461 50.47 26.76 -31.19
N GLY A 462 50.43 27.56 -30.11
CA GLY A 462 49.31 28.44 -29.70
C GLY A 462 49.23 29.83 -30.36
N TYR A 463 48.15 30.59 -30.15
CA TYR A 463 48.01 31.90 -29.41
C TYR A 463 46.65 32.55 -29.84
N PRO A 464 46.14 33.69 -29.27
CA PRO A 464 46.15 34.25 -27.91
C PRO A 464 44.74 34.67 -27.39
N SER A 465 44.70 35.19 -26.15
CA SER A 465 43.56 35.79 -25.43
C SER A 465 43.38 37.31 -25.66
N GLY A 466 42.14 37.83 -25.55
CA GLY A 466 41.86 39.28 -25.44
C GLY A 466 40.44 39.78 -25.74
N THR A 467 39.53 39.77 -24.73
CA THR A 467 38.39 40.71 -24.42
C THR A 467 37.29 41.04 -25.46
N PRO A 468 36.08 41.55 -25.06
CA PRO A 468 35.30 41.43 -23.82
C PRO A 468 33.80 41.06 -24.03
N HIS A 469 33.11 40.68 -22.94
CA HIS A 469 31.65 40.51 -22.86
C HIS A 469 30.86 41.81 -23.18
N PRO A 470 29.62 41.71 -23.71
CA PRO A 470 28.60 42.72 -23.48
C PRO A 470 27.59 42.25 -22.42
N ALA A 471 27.31 43.19 -21.51
CA ALA A 471 26.28 43.17 -20.49
C ALA A 471 24.85 43.10 -21.08
N GLY A 472 23.91 42.60 -20.29
CA GLY A 472 22.47 42.68 -20.58
C GLY A 472 21.93 44.12 -20.59
N PRO A 473 20.64 44.28 -20.91
CA PRO A 473 19.73 44.86 -19.92
C PRO A 473 18.35 44.17 -19.88
N GLY A 474 17.68 44.28 -18.72
CA GLY A 474 16.37 43.69 -18.46
C GLY A 474 15.14 44.57 -18.79
N TYR A 475 13.97 43.89 -18.84
CA TYR A 475 12.56 44.25 -18.51
C TYR A 475 11.93 45.59 -18.99
N PRO A 476 10.59 45.82 -18.88
CA PRO A 476 9.38 44.99 -19.09
C PRO A 476 8.30 45.72 -19.98
N GLY A 477 7.15 45.08 -20.29
CA GLY A 477 5.84 45.79 -20.36
C GLY A 477 4.92 45.62 -21.60
N THR A 478 3.79 44.94 -21.38
CA THR A 478 2.37 45.30 -21.70
C THR A 478 1.94 45.92 -23.06
N GLY A 479 0.94 45.30 -23.73
CA GLY A 479 -0.16 46.03 -24.42
C GLY A 479 -0.57 45.54 -25.82
N PRO A 480 -1.83 45.75 -26.29
CA PRO A 480 -2.62 44.74 -27.03
C PRO A 480 -3.14 45.12 -28.44
N SER A 481 -3.91 44.18 -29.05
CA SER A 481 -4.97 44.36 -30.09
C SER A 481 -4.48 44.46 -31.56
N VAL A 482 -5.14 44.04 -32.67
CA VAL A 482 -6.48 43.47 -33.02
C VAL A 482 -6.46 43.14 -34.55
N ALA A 483 -7.46 42.34 -34.99
CA ALA A 483 -8.01 42.19 -36.36
C ALA A 483 -7.29 41.24 -37.34
N ASP A 484 -7.87 40.09 -37.71
CA ASP A 484 -9.12 39.83 -38.46
C ASP A 484 -8.92 39.94 -39.99
N LYS A 485 -9.04 38.79 -40.66
CA LYS A 485 -9.55 38.72 -42.04
C LYS A 485 -10.16 37.35 -42.32
N ASP A 486 -11.47 37.38 -42.19
CA ASP A 486 -12.52 36.46 -42.57
C ASP A 486 -12.62 36.19 -44.11
N ARG A 487 -13.23 35.04 -44.45
CA ARG A 487 -13.94 34.64 -45.71
C ARG A 487 -13.14 34.20 -46.95
N GLY A 488 -13.54 33.16 -47.67
CA GLY A 488 -14.71 32.28 -47.56
C GLY A 488 -14.96 31.46 -48.86
N HIS A 489 -15.76 30.39 -48.73
CA HIS A 489 -16.60 29.64 -49.72
C HIS A 489 -15.99 29.21 -51.08
N ALA A 490 -16.35 28.11 -51.75
CA ALA A 490 -17.52 27.21 -51.77
C ALA A 490 -17.06 25.89 -52.47
N ASP A 491 -17.43 24.71 -51.99
CA ASP A 491 -18.55 23.86 -52.47
C ASP A 491 -18.34 23.04 -53.78
N THR A 492 -18.33 21.71 -53.57
CA THR A 492 -19.03 20.63 -54.31
C THR A 492 -18.50 19.90 -55.58
N VAL A 493 -18.69 18.57 -55.49
CA VAL A 493 -19.03 17.49 -56.47
C VAL A 493 -17.96 16.60 -57.15
N HIS A 494 -18.29 15.30 -57.10
CA HIS A 494 -17.91 14.11 -57.91
C HIS A 494 -16.51 13.52 -57.64
N GLY A 495 -16.31 12.22 -57.41
CA GLY A 495 -17.10 11.04 -57.80
C GLY A 495 -16.31 10.23 -58.84
N ALA A 496 -15.96 8.98 -58.47
CA ALA A 496 -15.38 7.90 -59.29
C ALA A 496 -13.89 8.00 -59.68
N SER A 497 -13.04 7.18 -59.05
CA SER A 497 -12.51 5.91 -59.60
C SER A 497 -11.68 5.19 -58.55
#